data_AF-A0A6G2XDR4-F1
#
_entry.id   AF-A0A6G2XDR4-F1
#
_cell.length_a   1.000
_cell.length_b   1.000
_cell.length_c   1.000
_cell.angle_alpha   90.00
_cell.angle_beta   90.00
_cell.angle_gamma   90.00
#
_symmetry.space_group_name_H-M   'P 1'
#
loop_
_entity.id
_entity.type
_entity.pdbx_description
1 polymer ?
#
loop_
_entity_poly.entity_id
_entity_poly.type
_entity_poly.pdbx_seq_one_letter_code
_entity_poly.pdbx_strand_id
1 'polypeptide(L)'
;MRRAVPRRRFRQGALAVSGIGPVEPGEGTRARHTGPPEDPYASYDSATPDDQCAPRDPHSAHHARHPLAPAPPSRHRSPAARLHARPRARLRGLLRTHPGGRPRRTLLTAAVLAALLTCGGLLYVTREQQPPRPAPPLPAPPYPSQVVDVSYLEPAATPPGAPRGSFSFALLVSVESGPPVTVTALDQPYAGLSLTSAPRPPFRTAAGAARKIVITMHVMECGKVPENAGLPFLDVTLRNIRAMEVQSFILGSRYAHALSEALQVACGNVSR
;
A
#
# COMPACT_ATOMS: atom_id res chain seq x y z
N MET A 1 -29.17 -66.52 7.47
CA MET A 1 -30.23 -65.49 7.56
C MET A 1 -29.58 -64.12 7.52
N ARG A 2 -29.63 -63.41 6.38
CA ARG A 2 -29.05 -62.06 6.20
C ARG A 2 -30.20 -61.04 6.25
N ARG A 3 -30.24 -60.18 7.26
CA ARG A 3 -31.22 -59.08 7.36
C ARG A 3 -30.71 -57.86 6.59
N ALA A 4 -31.51 -57.42 5.62
CA ALA A 4 -31.30 -56.22 4.84
C ALA A 4 -31.59 -54.96 5.68
N VAL A 5 -30.73 -53.95 5.58
CA VAL A 5 -30.89 -52.62 6.19
C VAL A 5 -31.48 -51.68 5.13
N PRO A 6 -32.58 -50.95 5.40
CA PRO A 6 -33.15 -50.04 4.41
C PRO A 6 -32.38 -48.71 4.35
N ARG A 7 -31.96 -48.34 3.12
CA ARG A 7 -31.42 -47.02 2.79
C ARG A 7 -32.54 -45.97 2.84
N ARG A 8 -32.52 -45.08 3.84
CA ARG A 8 -33.33 -43.85 3.84
C ARG A 8 -32.67 -42.81 2.93
N ARG A 9 -33.39 -42.42 1.88
CA ARG A 9 -33.12 -41.25 1.04
C ARG A 9 -33.38 -39.99 1.87
N PHE A 10 -32.35 -39.19 2.12
CA PHE A 10 -32.54 -37.81 2.58
C PHE A 10 -32.81 -36.93 1.37
N ARG A 11 -34.06 -36.45 1.28
CA ARG A 11 -34.46 -35.36 0.37
C ARG A 11 -33.83 -34.06 0.87
N GLN A 12 -33.25 -33.32 -0.08
CA GLN A 12 -32.80 -31.94 0.08
C GLN A 12 -33.99 -31.06 0.48
N GLY A 13 -33.95 -30.52 1.70
CA GLY A 13 -34.75 -29.38 2.12
C GLY A 13 -33.87 -28.14 2.07
N ALA A 14 -34.12 -27.27 1.09
CA ALA A 14 -33.56 -25.92 1.07
C ALA A 14 -34.22 -25.13 2.20
N LEU A 15 -33.52 -25.00 3.34
CA LEU A 15 -33.84 -24.02 4.36
C LEU A 15 -33.16 -22.72 3.98
N ALA A 16 -33.94 -21.82 3.39
CA ALA A 16 -33.61 -20.41 3.33
C ALA A 16 -33.56 -19.88 4.77
N VAL A 17 -32.36 -19.69 5.32
CA VAL A 17 -32.16 -18.92 6.55
C VAL A 17 -32.27 -17.45 6.15
N SER A 18 -33.48 -16.94 6.32
CA SER A 18 -33.83 -15.52 6.29
C SER A 18 -33.26 -14.84 7.54
N GLY A 19 -32.52 -13.74 7.36
CA GLY A 19 -32.31 -12.74 8.40
C GLY A 19 -30.97 -12.79 9.15
N ILE A 20 -29.87 -12.48 8.47
CA ILE A 20 -28.75 -11.79 9.13
C ILE A 20 -28.77 -10.37 8.54
N GLY A 21 -29.39 -9.46 9.28
CA GLY A 21 -29.34 -8.04 8.95
C GLY A 21 -27.90 -7.50 9.03
N PRO A 22 -27.61 -6.37 8.37
CA PRO A 22 -26.29 -5.75 8.42
C PRO A 22 -25.91 -5.46 9.87
N VAL A 23 -24.70 -5.86 10.26
CA VAL A 23 -24.12 -5.47 11.56
C VAL A 23 -23.76 -3.99 11.44
N GLU A 24 -24.50 -3.16 12.17
CA GLU A 24 -24.20 -1.74 12.38
C GLU A 24 -22.74 -1.57 12.86
N PRO A 25 -21.95 -0.67 12.26
CA PRO A 25 -20.57 -0.40 12.68
C PRO A 25 -20.56 0.18 14.10
N GLY A 26 -20.13 -0.63 15.07
CA GLY A 26 -19.88 -0.18 16.44
C GLY A 26 -18.63 0.70 16.53
N GLU A 27 -18.72 1.74 17.36
CA GLU A 27 -17.73 2.80 17.59
C GLU A 27 -16.25 2.36 17.70
N GLY A 28 -15.40 2.96 16.86
CA GLY A 28 -14.18 3.59 17.36
C GLY A 28 -12.89 2.76 17.45
N THR A 29 -12.50 2.02 16.42
CA THR A 29 -11.11 1.53 16.28
C THR A 29 -10.24 2.59 15.59
N ARG A 30 -9.54 3.43 16.37
CA ARG A 30 -8.44 4.25 15.84
C ARG A 30 -7.16 3.41 15.79
N ALA A 31 -6.72 3.08 14.58
CA ALA A 31 -5.40 2.53 14.33
C ALA A 31 -4.31 3.54 14.74
N ARG A 32 -3.27 3.08 15.43
CA ARG A 32 -2.03 3.86 15.61
C ARG A 32 -0.99 3.33 14.63
N HIS A 33 -0.39 4.25 13.88
CA HIS A 33 0.77 3.96 13.04
C HIS A 33 2.02 4.14 13.91
N THR A 34 2.74 3.06 14.20
CA THR A 34 4.06 3.13 14.85
C THR A 34 5.13 3.27 13.78
N GLY A 35 5.85 4.41 13.81
CA GLY A 35 7.13 4.55 13.11
C GLY A 35 8.23 3.69 13.77
N PRO A 36 9.44 3.66 13.20
CA PRO A 36 10.53 2.80 13.68
C PRO A 36 10.90 3.13 15.14
N PRO A 37 11.35 2.13 15.93
CA PRO A 37 11.55 2.27 17.37
C PRO A 37 12.65 3.28 17.70
N GLU A 38 12.33 4.24 18.57
CA GLU A 38 13.33 5.09 19.21
C GLU A 38 14.11 4.27 20.26
N ASP A 39 15.43 4.38 20.20
CA ASP A 39 16.37 3.66 21.06
C ASP A 39 16.31 4.21 22.50
N PRO A 40 15.91 3.39 23.51
CA PRO A 40 15.72 3.87 24.87
C PRO A 40 17.00 4.23 25.64
N TYR A 41 18.19 4.12 25.01
CA TYR A 41 19.48 4.30 25.69
C TYR A 41 20.23 5.61 25.39
N ALA A 42 19.65 6.56 24.65
CA ALA A 42 20.37 7.75 24.19
C ALA A 42 20.54 8.89 25.22
N SER A 43 20.48 8.63 26.53
CA SER A 43 20.57 9.73 27.50
C SER A 43 21.21 9.34 28.84
N TYR A 44 22.52 9.09 28.85
CA TYR A 44 23.42 9.41 29.98
C TYR A 44 24.88 9.38 29.48
N ASP A 45 25.42 10.51 29.05
CA ASP A 45 26.75 10.93 29.53
C ASP A 45 26.99 12.41 29.25
N SER A 46 27.08 13.18 30.32
CA SER A 46 27.49 14.59 30.29
C SER A 46 28.51 14.75 31.41
N ALA A 47 29.76 14.53 31.06
CA ALA A 47 30.90 14.93 31.87
C ALA A 47 32.03 15.36 30.93
N THR A 48 32.05 16.66 30.57
CA THR A 48 33.30 17.36 30.21
C THR A 48 34.06 17.65 31.51
N PRO A 49 35.39 17.57 31.52
CA PRO A 49 36.12 18.83 31.34
C PRO A 49 37.48 18.74 30.59
N ASP A 50 37.84 19.90 30.06
CA ASP A 50 39.19 20.45 29.84
C ASP A 50 40.04 20.11 28.60
N ASP A 51 40.23 21.18 27.82
CA ASP A 51 41.45 21.73 27.24
C ASP A 51 42.39 20.91 26.33
N GLN A 52 42.35 21.32 25.06
CA GLN A 52 43.50 21.73 24.24
C GLN A 52 44.82 20.96 24.38
N CYS A 53 45.16 20.21 23.32
CA CYS A 53 46.48 20.32 22.72
C CYS A 53 46.46 19.93 21.23
N ALA A 54 47.12 20.78 20.44
CA ALA A 54 47.27 20.73 18.99
C ALA A 54 47.97 19.47 18.46
N PRO A 55 47.79 19.13 17.17
CA PRO A 55 48.67 18.19 16.47
C PRO A 55 49.93 18.90 15.95
N ARG A 56 51.10 18.32 16.22
CA ARG A 56 52.38 18.67 15.60
C ARG A 56 52.90 17.48 14.79
N ASP A 57 52.92 17.68 13.46
CA ASP A 57 54.01 17.36 12.51
C ASP A 57 54.43 15.88 12.27
N PRO A 58 55.25 15.58 11.24
CA PRO A 58 55.10 15.94 9.83
C PRO A 58 55.57 14.82 8.84
N HIS A 59 55.45 15.10 7.54
CA HIS A 59 56.23 14.54 6.42
C HIS A 59 56.21 13.03 6.10
N SER A 60 55.57 12.70 4.98
CA SER A 60 56.30 12.17 3.83
C SER A 60 55.62 12.56 2.52
N ALA A 61 56.37 13.32 1.73
CA ALA A 61 56.06 13.70 0.36
C ALA A 61 56.41 12.55 -0.60
N HIS A 62 55.70 12.41 -1.72
CA HIS A 62 56.26 12.73 -3.04
C HIS A 62 55.31 12.40 -4.20
N HIS A 63 55.19 13.39 -5.10
CA HIS A 63 54.89 13.31 -6.55
C HIS A 63 53.47 12.86 -6.97
N ALA A 64 52.75 13.51 -7.89
CA ALA A 64 53.17 14.35 -9.01
C ALA A 64 52.11 15.40 -9.42
N ARG A 65 52.63 16.44 -10.08
CA ARG A 65 52.00 17.55 -10.82
C ARG A 65 51.19 17.00 -12.03
N HIS A 66 50.27 17.64 -12.76
CA HIS A 66 49.97 19.04 -13.11
C HIS A 66 48.62 19.07 -13.94
N PRO A 67 48.13 20.18 -14.55
CA PRO A 67 46.83 20.76 -14.21
C PRO A 67 45.80 20.93 -15.38
N LEU A 68 44.61 21.43 -14.98
CA LEU A 68 43.59 22.23 -15.65
C LEU A 68 43.55 22.34 -17.19
N ALA A 69 42.35 22.11 -17.75
CA ALA A 69 41.90 22.69 -19.01
C ALA A 69 40.56 23.43 -18.81
N PRO A 70 40.41 24.68 -19.31
CA PRO A 70 39.20 25.50 -19.18
C PRO A 70 38.28 25.49 -20.42
N ALA A 71 37.14 26.17 -20.22
CA ALA A 71 35.93 26.40 -21.02
C ALA A 71 36.06 26.76 -22.53
N PRO A 72 34.95 26.67 -23.30
CA PRO A 72 34.97 26.71 -24.77
C PRO A 72 34.87 28.12 -25.38
N PRO A 73 35.31 28.32 -26.64
CA PRO A 73 35.08 29.56 -27.37
C PRO A 73 33.90 29.49 -28.37
N SER A 74 33.15 30.58 -28.40
CA SER A 74 32.32 31.05 -29.52
C SER A 74 33.16 31.89 -30.50
N ARG A 75 32.94 31.80 -31.83
CA ARG A 75 33.04 32.93 -32.79
C ARG A 75 32.64 32.58 -34.24
N HIS A 76 31.77 33.44 -34.77
CA HIS A 76 31.65 34.04 -36.11
C HIS A 76 32.11 33.35 -37.42
N ARG A 77 31.12 33.19 -38.33
CA ARG A 77 30.91 33.91 -39.62
C ARG A 77 32.04 33.89 -40.66
N SER A 78 31.79 33.27 -41.83
CA SER A 78 31.89 33.90 -43.17
C SER A 78 31.53 32.97 -44.35
N PRO A 79 31.25 33.53 -45.56
CA PRO A 79 30.44 32.91 -46.63
C PRO A 79 31.23 32.56 -47.92
N ALA A 80 30.63 31.76 -48.82
CA ALA A 80 30.79 31.78 -50.29
C ALA A 80 29.98 30.61 -50.90
N ALA A 81 28.90 30.88 -51.63
CA ALA A 81 28.85 30.96 -53.09
C ALA A 81 29.08 29.62 -53.84
N ARG A 82 28.00 29.05 -54.40
CA ARG A 82 28.06 28.32 -55.68
C ARG A 82 26.82 28.62 -56.53
N LEU A 83 27.12 28.74 -57.81
CA LEU A 83 26.31 29.32 -58.88
C LEU A 83 25.42 28.28 -59.59
N HIS A 84 24.42 28.84 -60.27
CA HIS A 84 23.81 28.41 -61.54
C HIS A 84 22.98 27.13 -61.63
N ALA A 85 21.67 27.31 -61.85
CA ALA A 85 20.95 26.64 -62.92
C ALA A 85 19.79 27.51 -63.42
N ARG A 86 19.82 27.90 -64.70
CA ARG A 86 18.66 28.41 -65.44
C ARG A 86 17.91 27.20 -66.03
N PRO A 87 16.59 27.34 -66.24
CA PRO A 87 16.15 27.19 -67.62
C PRO A 87 15.16 28.27 -68.06
N ARG A 88 15.29 28.67 -69.32
CA ARG A 88 14.31 29.42 -70.10
C ARG A 88 13.25 28.44 -70.60
N ALA A 89 11.97 28.76 -70.40
CA ALA A 89 10.91 28.23 -71.26
C ALA A 89 9.87 29.32 -71.55
N ARG A 90 9.47 29.33 -72.81
CA ARG A 90 8.83 30.39 -73.61
C ARG A 90 7.44 30.82 -73.12
N LEU A 91 7.17 32.12 -73.26
CA LEU A 91 5.82 32.67 -73.37
C LEU A 91 5.10 32.10 -74.60
N ARG A 92 3.81 31.80 -74.46
CA ARG A 92 2.73 32.19 -75.39
C ARG A 92 1.37 31.88 -74.76
N GLY A 93 0.46 32.85 -74.79
CA GLY A 93 -0.94 32.63 -74.40
C GLY A 93 -1.61 33.89 -73.88
N LEU A 94 -1.81 34.87 -74.76
CA LEU A 94 -2.68 36.02 -74.54
C LEU A 94 -4.12 35.56 -74.28
N LEU A 95 -4.71 36.01 -73.18
CA LEU A 95 -6.13 36.35 -73.10
C LEU A 95 -6.24 37.69 -72.38
N ARG A 96 -6.35 38.74 -73.19
CA ARG A 96 -6.89 40.03 -72.79
C ARG A 96 -8.41 39.94 -72.82
N THR A 97 -9.07 40.40 -71.76
CA THR A 97 -10.17 41.40 -71.78
C THR A 97 -10.65 41.60 -70.34
N HIS A 98 -10.36 42.75 -69.72
CA HIS A 98 -11.32 43.83 -69.37
C HIS A 98 -11.61 43.86 -67.84
N PRO A 99 -12.18 44.95 -67.28
CA PRO A 99 -11.46 46.13 -66.79
C PRO A 99 -11.72 46.40 -65.29
N GLY A 100 -11.07 47.42 -64.73
CA GLY A 100 -11.51 48.05 -63.47
C GLY A 100 -10.53 47.88 -62.31
N GLY A 101 -10.04 49.00 -61.78
CA GLY A 101 -9.09 49.09 -60.66
C GLY A 101 -9.66 48.69 -59.29
N ARG A 102 -10.19 47.47 -59.17
CA ARG A 102 -10.62 46.85 -57.90
C ARG A 102 -10.22 45.37 -57.68
N PRO A 103 -9.28 44.70 -58.40
CA PRO A 103 -9.08 43.24 -58.20
C PRO A 103 -8.07 42.90 -57.10
N ARG A 104 -7.19 43.83 -56.67
CA ARG A 104 -6.15 43.51 -55.67
C ARG A 104 -6.73 43.22 -54.29
N ARG A 105 -7.77 43.94 -53.86
CA ARG A 105 -8.41 43.72 -52.56
C ARG A 105 -9.23 42.42 -52.55
N THR A 106 -9.93 42.10 -53.63
CA THR A 106 -10.70 40.86 -53.78
C THR A 106 -9.81 39.61 -53.88
N LEU A 107 -8.66 39.71 -54.56
CA LEU A 107 -7.67 38.63 -54.59
C LEU A 107 -7.02 38.39 -53.21
N LEU A 108 -6.74 39.47 -52.46
CA LEU A 108 -6.23 39.36 -51.09
C LEU A 108 -7.25 38.72 -50.14
N THR A 109 -8.53 39.11 -50.22
CA THR A 109 -9.57 38.49 -49.39
C THR A 109 -9.78 37.02 -49.73
N ALA A 110 -9.73 36.64 -51.01
CA ALA A 110 -9.83 35.26 -51.44
C ALA A 110 -8.62 34.42 -50.96
N ALA A 111 -7.41 34.97 -51.04
CA ALA A 111 -6.21 34.32 -50.54
C ALA A 111 -6.23 34.12 -49.02
N VAL A 112 -6.72 35.11 -48.26
CA VAL A 112 -6.88 35.00 -46.80
C VAL A 112 -7.93 33.94 -46.44
N LEU A 113 -9.07 33.92 -47.14
CA LEU A 113 -10.09 32.88 -46.93
C LEU A 113 -9.56 31.48 -47.25
N ALA A 114 -8.83 31.32 -48.35
CA ALA A 114 -8.20 30.05 -48.70
C ALA A 114 -7.17 29.61 -47.66
N ALA A 115 -6.35 30.54 -47.14
CA ALA A 115 -5.39 30.29 -46.07
C ALA A 115 -6.08 29.91 -44.75
N LEU A 116 -7.18 30.58 -44.39
CA LEU A 116 -7.97 30.24 -43.20
C LEU A 116 -8.65 28.87 -43.33
N LEU A 117 -9.16 28.53 -44.51
CA LEU A 117 -9.77 27.22 -44.77
C LEU A 117 -8.73 26.10 -44.75
N THR A 118 -7.55 26.31 -45.33
CA THR A 118 -6.46 25.32 -45.27
C THR A 118 -5.90 25.19 -43.87
N CYS A 119 -5.73 26.29 -43.13
CA CYS A 119 -5.25 26.26 -41.75
C CYS A 119 -6.29 25.60 -40.82
N GLY A 120 -7.57 25.94 -40.99
CA GLY A 120 -8.68 25.32 -40.26
C GLY A 120 -8.83 23.84 -40.57
N GLY A 121 -8.68 23.44 -41.84
CA GLY A 121 -8.67 22.04 -42.26
C GLY A 121 -7.48 21.27 -41.70
N LEU A 122 -6.28 21.87 -41.70
CA LEU A 122 -5.08 21.29 -41.08
C LEU A 122 -5.27 21.12 -39.57
N LEU A 123 -5.81 22.13 -38.88
CA LEU A 123 -6.11 22.03 -37.45
C LEU A 123 -7.16 20.95 -37.16
N TYR A 124 -8.18 20.83 -38.01
CA TYR A 124 -9.21 19.81 -37.88
C TYR A 124 -8.63 18.40 -38.06
N VAL A 125 -7.82 18.19 -39.11
CA VAL A 125 -7.14 16.90 -39.36
C VAL A 125 -6.19 16.56 -38.21
N THR A 126 -5.40 17.51 -37.71
CA THR A 126 -4.50 17.26 -36.57
C THR A 126 -5.24 16.98 -35.25
N ARG A 127 -6.48 17.45 -35.09
CA ARG A 127 -7.32 17.16 -33.92
C ARG A 127 -7.80 15.71 -33.91
N GLU A 128 -8.12 15.16 -35.08
CA GLU A 128 -8.47 13.75 -35.25
C GLU A 128 -7.26 12.83 -35.03
N GLN A 129 -6.04 13.34 -35.25
CA GLN A 129 -4.79 12.64 -34.92
C GLN A 129 -4.36 12.72 -33.46
N GLN A 130 -5.18 13.26 -32.55
CA GLN A 130 -4.89 13.16 -31.13
C GLN A 130 -4.79 11.66 -30.75
N PRO A 131 -3.62 11.17 -30.30
CA PRO A 131 -3.47 9.78 -29.90
C PRO A 131 -4.54 9.46 -28.84
N PRO A 132 -5.16 8.27 -28.87
CA PRO A 132 -6.10 7.88 -27.83
C PRO A 132 -5.44 8.10 -26.48
N ARG A 133 -6.08 8.91 -25.63
CA ARG A 133 -5.56 9.24 -24.30
C ARG A 133 -5.24 7.90 -23.62
N PRO A 134 -4.02 7.71 -23.08
CA PRO A 134 -3.69 6.49 -22.36
C PRO A 134 -4.77 6.24 -21.31
N ALA A 135 -5.31 5.03 -21.28
CA ALA A 135 -6.29 4.66 -20.27
C ALA A 135 -5.70 4.98 -18.87
N PRO A 136 -6.49 5.52 -17.93
CA PRO A 136 -6.00 5.73 -16.58
C PRO A 136 -5.41 4.43 -16.04
N PRO A 137 -4.24 4.48 -15.36
CA PRO A 137 -3.71 3.29 -14.71
C PRO A 137 -4.73 2.78 -13.69
N LEU A 138 -4.87 1.46 -13.62
CA LEU A 138 -5.72 0.83 -12.61
C LEU A 138 -5.25 1.26 -11.21
N PRO A 139 -6.18 1.48 -10.26
CA PRO A 139 -5.79 1.79 -8.90
C PRO A 139 -4.97 0.65 -8.31
N ALA A 140 -3.93 1.01 -7.55
CA ALA A 140 -3.16 0.01 -6.82
C ALA A 140 -4.08 -0.73 -5.84
N PRO A 141 -3.86 -2.05 -5.61
CA PRO A 141 -4.61 -2.79 -4.60
C PRO A 141 -4.49 -2.13 -3.22
N PRO A 142 -5.45 -2.24 -2.29
CA PRO A 142 -5.32 -1.67 -0.95
C PRO A 142 -4.21 -2.36 -0.12
N TYR A 143 -3.71 -1.65 0.89
CA TYR A 143 -2.84 -2.27 1.91
C TYR A 143 -3.65 -3.26 2.75
N PRO A 144 -3.04 -4.35 3.27
CA PRO A 144 -3.73 -5.27 4.17
C PRO A 144 -4.42 -4.58 5.35
N SER A 145 -3.75 -3.61 5.96
CA SER A 145 -4.27 -2.79 7.07
C SER A 145 -5.55 -2.01 6.76
N GLN A 146 -5.87 -1.78 5.49
CA GLN A 146 -7.03 -1.00 5.06
C GLN A 146 -8.30 -1.84 4.83
N VAL A 147 -8.16 -3.17 4.75
CA VAL A 147 -9.26 -4.08 4.37
C VAL A 147 -9.47 -5.23 5.34
N VAL A 148 -8.62 -5.34 6.37
CA VAL A 148 -8.72 -6.38 7.39
C VAL A 148 -9.26 -5.79 8.68
N ASP A 149 -10.24 -6.48 9.26
CA ASP A 149 -10.65 -6.26 10.64
C ASP A 149 -10.48 -7.55 11.46
N VAL A 150 -10.21 -7.38 12.75
CA VAL A 150 -10.07 -8.47 13.71
C VAL A 150 -10.92 -8.14 14.93
N SER A 151 -11.94 -8.96 15.17
CA SER A 151 -12.88 -8.76 16.27
C SER A 151 -12.90 -9.95 17.23
N TYR A 152 -13.09 -9.66 18.52
CA TYR A 152 -13.30 -10.67 19.54
C TYR A 152 -14.75 -11.18 19.51
N LEU A 153 -14.91 -12.50 19.50
CA LEU A 153 -16.21 -13.15 19.55
C LEU A 153 -16.60 -13.51 20.98
N GLU A 154 -15.90 -14.49 21.56
CA GLU A 154 -16.23 -15.11 22.83
C GLU A 154 -15.06 -15.92 23.41
N PRO A 155 -15.12 -16.33 24.70
CA PRO A 155 -14.25 -17.37 25.22
C PRO A 155 -14.44 -18.69 24.45
N ALA A 156 -13.34 -19.40 24.24
CA ALA A 156 -13.33 -20.67 23.53
C ALA A 156 -12.82 -21.79 24.44
N ALA A 157 -13.25 -23.03 24.16
CA ALA A 157 -12.72 -24.19 24.84
C ALA A 157 -11.21 -24.31 24.59
N THR A 158 -10.44 -24.46 25.67
CA THR A 158 -9.00 -24.71 25.56
C THR A 158 -8.76 -26.08 24.92
N PRO A 159 -7.84 -26.19 23.93
CA PRO A 159 -7.53 -27.46 23.28
C PRO A 159 -7.14 -28.57 24.28
N PRO A 160 -7.52 -29.83 24.04
CA PRO A 160 -7.05 -30.95 24.84
C PRO A 160 -5.52 -31.02 24.86
N GLY A 161 -4.95 -31.24 26.04
CA GLY A 161 -3.50 -31.31 26.22
C GLY A 161 -2.79 -29.95 26.29
N ALA A 162 -3.52 -28.83 26.29
CA ALA A 162 -2.93 -27.54 26.61
C ALA A 162 -2.35 -27.54 28.05
N PRO A 163 -1.25 -26.81 28.29
CA PRO A 163 -0.69 -26.65 29.62
C PRO A 163 -1.72 -26.11 30.64
N ARG A 164 -1.44 -26.31 31.93
CA ARG A 164 -2.21 -25.66 33.00
C ARG A 164 -2.02 -24.15 32.92
N GLY A 165 -3.07 -23.39 33.22
CA GLY A 165 -3.05 -21.93 33.06
C GLY A 165 -3.16 -21.48 31.59
N SER A 166 -3.65 -22.36 30.70
CA SER A 166 -4.03 -21.99 29.33
C SER A 166 -5.51 -21.68 29.21
N PHE A 167 -5.83 -20.63 28.45
CA PHE A 167 -7.19 -20.21 28.12
C PHE A 167 -7.25 -19.81 26.65
N SER A 168 -8.46 -19.85 26.07
CA SER A 168 -8.63 -19.62 24.64
C SER A 168 -9.76 -18.65 24.33
N PHE A 169 -9.60 -17.93 23.24
CA PHE A 169 -10.57 -16.95 22.74
C PHE A 169 -10.84 -17.19 21.27
N ALA A 170 -12.10 -17.06 20.87
CA ALA A 170 -12.48 -17.05 19.47
C ALA A 170 -12.46 -15.62 18.92
N LEU A 171 -11.80 -15.45 17.78
CA LEU A 171 -11.70 -14.19 17.05
C LEU A 171 -12.26 -14.39 15.64
N LEU A 172 -12.70 -13.31 15.02
CA LEU A 172 -13.10 -13.26 13.63
C LEU A 172 -12.15 -12.36 12.86
N VAL A 173 -11.49 -12.92 11.86
CA VAL A 173 -10.66 -12.17 10.90
C VAL A 173 -11.47 -11.98 9.62
N SER A 174 -11.85 -10.75 9.29
CA SER A 174 -12.60 -10.42 8.07
C SER A 174 -11.70 -9.72 7.07
N VAL A 175 -11.93 -9.98 5.77
CA VAL A 175 -11.31 -9.24 4.67
C VAL A 175 -12.44 -8.64 3.85
N GLU A 176 -12.61 -7.33 3.91
CA GLU A 176 -13.75 -6.64 3.29
C GLU A 176 -13.67 -6.69 1.76
N SER A 177 -12.54 -6.26 1.20
CA SER A 177 -12.37 -6.12 -0.25
C SER A 177 -10.92 -6.28 -0.71
N GLY A 178 -10.70 -6.27 -2.03
CA GLY A 178 -9.36 -6.29 -2.62
C GLY A 178 -8.76 -7.69 -2.76
N PRO A 179 -7.42 -7.81 -2.75
CA PRO A 179 -6.75 -9.09 -2.80
C PRO A 179 -6.96 -9.89 -1.51
N PRO A 180 -6.97 -11.22 -1.59
CA PRO A 180 -7.01 -12.08 -0.41
C PRO A 180 -5.79 -11.86 0.47
N VAL A 181 -6.02 -11.85 1.79
CA VAL A 181 -5.00 -11.56 2.80
C VAL A 181 -4.60 -12.84 3.52
N THR A 182 -3.30 -12.98 3.79
CA THR A 182 -2.73 -14.09 4.57
C THR A 182 -2.28 -13.54 5.91
N VAL A 183 -2.76 -14.14 7.00
CA VAL A 183 -2.19 -13.94 8.33
C VAL A 183 -0.98 -14.85 8.45
N THR A 184 0.21 -14.28 8.63
CA THR A 184 1.47 -15.03 8.69
C THR A 184 1.99 -15.22 10.11
N ALA A 185 1.61 -14.35 11.04
CA ALA A 185 1.93 -14.47 12.46
C ALA A 185 0.86 -13.76 13.30
N LEU A 186 0.67 -14.24 14.53
CA LEU A 186 -0.05 -13.56 15.60
C LEU A 186 0.86 -13.52 16.82
N ASP A 187 0.95 -12.36 17.46
CA ASP A 187 1.75 -12.14 18.66
C ASP A 187 0.99 -11.28 19.67
N GLN A 188 1.47 -11.27 20.91
CA GLN A 188 0.91 -10.49 22.00
C GLN A 188 2.04 -9.80 22.79
N PRO A 189 1.78 -8.62 23.37
CA PRO A 189 2.84 -7.78 23.93
C PRO A 189 3.32 -8.18 25.33
N TYR A 190 2.70 -9.17 25.99
CA TYR A 190 2.98 -9.50 27.39
C TYR A 190 3.99 -10.63 27.54
N ALA A 191 5.19 -10.33 28.05
CA ALA A 191 6.24 -11.33 28.24
C ALA A 191 5.83 -12.55 29.09
N GLY A 192 4.85 -12.39 29.99
CA GLY A 192 4.30 -13.47 30.81
C GLY A 192 3.33 -14.41 30.10
N LEU A 193 3.03 -14.18 28.82
CA LEU A 193 2.12 -15.01 28.02
C LEU A 193 2.83 -15.57 26.79
N SER A 194 2.45 -16.78 26.39
CA SER A 194 2.69 -17.30 25.04
C SER A 194 1.37 -17.42 24.30
N LEU A 195 1.41 -17.29 22.97
CA LEU A 195 0.22 -17.34 22.13
C LEU A 195 0.39 -18.35 21.00
N THR A 196 -0.66 -19.12 20.75
CA THR A 196 -0.81 -19.97 19.57
C THR A 196 -2.18 -19.77 18.96
N SER A 197 -2.39 -20.21 17.71
CA SER A 197 -3.70 -20.13 17.07
C SER A 197 -4.08 -21.39 16.30
N ALA A 198 -5.38 -21.59 16.15
CA ALA A 198 -6.01 -22.55 15.27
C ALA A 198 -6.95 -21.80 14.30
N PRO A 199 -6.73 -21.87 12.97
CA PRO A 199 -5.61 -22.53 12.29
C PRO A 199 -4.26 -21.91 12.65
N ARG A 200 -3.20 -22.71 12.55
CA ARG A 200 -1.82 -22.22 12.72
C ARG A 200 -1.44 -21.36 11.52
N PRO A 201 -0.80 -20.20 11.71
CA PRO A 201 -0.29 -19.40 10.60
C PRO A 201 0.79 -20.17 9.83
N PRO A 202 0.91 -19.94 8.50
CA PRO A 202 0.12 -19.00 7.72
C PRO A 202 -1.26 -19.54 7.32
N PHE A 203 -2.29 -18.69 7.36
CA PHE A 203 -3.62 -19.01 6.81
C PHE A 203 -4.19 -17.84 6.02
N ARG A 204 -4.99 -18.15 4.99
CA ARG A 204 -5.50 -17.17 4.02
C ARG A 204 -7.02 -16.99 4.13
N THR A 205 -7.45 -15.75 4.02
CA THR A 205 -8.85 -15.34 3.98
C THR A 205 -9.13 -14.65 2.64
N ALA A 206 -10.20 -15.05 1.97
CA ALA A 206 -10.63 -14.44 0.71
C ALA A 206 -11.28 -13.07 0.95
N ALA A 207 -11.24 -12.19 -0.04
CA ALA A 207 -12.00 -10.94 0.02
C ALA A 207 -13.51 -11.22 0.07
N GLY A 208 -14.23 -10.39 0.83
CA GLY A 208 -15.65 -10.60 1.14
C GLY A 208 -15.92 -11.78 2.08
N ALA A 209 -14.89 -12.35 2.71
CA ALA A 209 -15.03 -13.49 3.61
C ALA A 209 -14.50 -13.17 5.02
N ALA A 210 -15.04 -13.90 5.98
CA ALA A 210 -14.56 -13.90 7.36
C ALA A 210 -14.13 -15.31 7.78
N ARG A 211 -13.12 -15.38 8.63
CA ARG A 211 -12.56 -16.63 9.15
C ARG A 211 -12.52 -16.57 10.66
N LYS A 212 -13.25 -17.49 11.30
CA LYS A 212 -13.14 -17.72 12.74
C LYS A 212 -11.79 -18.38 13.03
N ILE A 213 -11.07 -17.84 13.98
CA ILE A 213 -9.83 -18.40 14.53
C ILE A 213 -9.98 -18.56 16.04
N VAL A 214 -9.24 -19.47 16.63
CA VAL A 214 -9.12 -19.59 18.09
C VAL A 214 -7.68 -19.30 18.45
N ILE A 215 -7.45 -18.31 19.31
CA ILE A 215 -6.15 -18.11 19.95
C ILE A 215 -6.14 -18.84 21.28
N THR A 216 -5.04 -19.51 21.59
CA THR A 216 -4.80 -20.12 22.90
C THR A 216 -3.60 -19.43 23.50
N MET A 217 -3.84 -18.78 24.63
CA MET A 217 -2.81 -18.15 25.44
C MET A 217 -2.42 -19.08 26.58
N HIS A 218 -1.15 -19.06 26.95
CA HIS A 218 -0.63 -19.80 28.10
C HIS A 218 0.20 -18.88 28.97
N VAL A 219 -0.14 -18.84 30.26
CA VAL A 219 0.63 -18.10 31.27
C VAL A 219 1.96 -18.80 31.53
N MET A 220 3.04 -18.11 31.17
CA MET A 220 4.41 -18.53 31.44
C MET A 220 4.89 -18.04 32.81
N GLU A 221 4.55 -16.79 33.16
CA GLU A 221 4.98 -16.17 34.42
C GLU A 221 3.95 -15.14 34.90
N CYS A 222 3.30 -15.42 36.05
CA CYS A 222 2.27 -14.54 36.62
C CYS A 222 2.81 -13.16 37.06
N GLY A 223 4.10 -13.04 37.38
CA GLY A 223 4.72 -11.74 37.71
C GLY A 223 4.93 -10.83 36.49
N LYS A 224 4.69 -11.33 35.27
CA LYS A 224 4.90 -10.61 33.99
C LYS A 224 3.62 -10.45 33.18
N VAL A 225 2.47 -10.81 33.74
CA VAL A 225 1.17 -10.52 33.13
C VAL A 225 0.59 -9.23 33.73
N PRO A 226 -0.18 -8.45 32.97
CA PRO A 226 -0.83 -7.26 33.52
C PRO A 226 -1.90 -7.68 34.54
N GLU A 227 -1.94 -6.99 35.69
CA GLU A 227 -3.03 -7.16 36.66
C GLU A 227 -4.38 -6.74 36.07
N ASN A 228 -4.36 -5.71 35.22
CA ASN A 228 -5.53 -5.22 34.48
C ASN A 228 -5.15 -4.95 33.02
N ALA A 229 -5.73 -5.72 32.10
CA ALA A 229 -5.51 -5.54 30.68
C ALA A 229 -6.54 -4.55 30.11
N GLY A 230 -6.44 -3.27 30.47
CA GLY A 230 -7.48 -2.26 30.15
C GLY A 230 -7.65 -1.98 28.65
N LEU A 231 -6.58 -2.13 27.84
CA LEU A 231 -6.60 -2.01 26.38
C LEU A 231 -5.61 -3.00 25.74
N PRO A 232 -5.89 -4.31 25.82
CA PRO A 232 -4.99 -5.30 25.26
C PRO A 232 -5.14 -5.32 23.74
N PHE A 233 -4.01 -5.39 23.05
CA PHE A 233 -3.96 -5.51 21.61
C PHE A 233 -3.27 -6.81 21.20
N LEU A 234 -3.52 -7.22 19.96
CA LEU A 234 -2.86 -8.33 19.29
C LEU A 234 -2.11 -7.81 18.07
N ASP A 235 -0.86 -8.21 17.94
CA ASP A 235 -0.06 -7.92 16.75
C ASP A 235 -0.30 -9.01 15.72
N VAL A 236 -0.78 -8.60 14.54
CA VAL A 236 -1.11 -9.52 13.45
C VAL A 236 -0.26 -9.14 12.26
N THR A 237 0.56 -10.09 11.80
CA THR A 237 1.31 -9.91 10.56
C THR A 237 0.46 -10.31 9.37
N LEU A 238 0.13 -9.32 8.55
CA LEU A 238 -0.76 -9.43 7.40
C LEU A 238 0.05 -9.34 6.10
N ARG A 239 -0.26 -10.20 5.13
CA ARG A 239 0.38 -10.20 3.81
C ARG A 239 -0.66 -10.27 2.70
N ASN A 240 -0.53 -9.37 1.71
CA ASN A 240 -1.20 -9.48 0.43
C ASN A 240 -0.20 -9.22 -0.72
N ILE A 241 -0.70 -9.00 -1.95
CA ILE A 241 0.16 -8.72 -3.11
C ILE A 241 0.84 -7.34 -3.08
N ARG A 242 0.34 -6.41 -2.26
CA ARG A 242 0.88 -5.06 -2.11
C ARG A 242 1.94 -4.96 -1.02
N ALA A 243 1.71 -5.57 0.13
CA ALA A 243 2.60 -5.43 1.27
C ALA A 243 2.54 -6.60 2.27
N MET A 244 3.54 -6.63 3.15
CA MET A 244 3.56 -7.39 4.39
C MET A 244 3.72 -6.39 5.55
N GLU A 245 2.75 -6.36 6.46
CA GLU A 245 2.65 -5.36 7.53
C GLU A 245 2.35 -6.03 8.87
N VAL A 246 2.86 -5.45 9.96
CA VAL A 246 2.47 -5.83 11.33
C VAL A 246 1.48 -4.80 11.82
N GLN A 247 0.27 -5.23 12.20
CA GLN A 247 -0.79 -4.35 12.66
C GLN A 247 -1.27 -4.76 14.05
N SER A 248 -1.33 -3.79 14.96
CA SER A 248 -1.87 -3.96 16.31
C SER A 248 -3.38 -3.74 16.31
N PHE A 249 -4.14 -4.77 16.65
CA PHE A 249 -5.61 -4.71 16.73
C PHE A 249 -6.06 -4.62 18.20
N ILE A 250 -6.81 -3.57 18.52
CA ILE A 250 -7.45 -3.40 19.84
C ILE A 250 -8.82 -4.07 19.79
N LEU A 251 -9.00 -5.17 20.52
CA LEU A 251 -10.20 -6.01 20.43
C LEU A 251 -11.36 -5.57 21.34
N GLY A 252 -11.28 -4.36 21.89
CA GLY A 252 -12.32 -3.74 22.70
C GLY A 252 -12.45 -4.26 24.14
N SER A 253 -13.42 -3.70 24.86
CA SER A 253 -13.62 -3.94 26.29
C SER A 253 -14.03 -5.39 26.62
N ARG A 254 -14.80 -6.05 25.74
CA ARG A 254 -15.21 -7.46 25.93
C ARG A 254 -13.99 -8.39 25.99
N TYR A 255 -12.99 -8.15 25.16
CA TYR A 255 -11.73 -8.88 25.19
C TYR A 255 -10.91 -8.52 26.44
N ALA A 256 -10.79 -7.23 26.76
CA ALA A 256 -10.08 -6.74 27.95
C ALA A 256 -10.57 -7.41 29.26
N HIS A 257 -11.90 -7.47 29.44
CA HIS A 257 -12.51 -8.12 30.60
C HIS A 257 -12.27 -9.63 30.61
N ALA A 258 -12.51 -10.32 29.48
CA ALA A 258 -12.30 -11.77 29.40
C ALA A 258 -10.84 -12.16 29.64
N LEU A 259 -9.88 -11.36 29.14
CA LEU A 259 -8.46 -11.57 29.39
C LEU A 259 -8.12 -11.36 30.86
N SER A 260 -8.62 -10.29 31.48
CA SER A 260 -8.34 -10.01 32.90
C SER A 260 -8.91 -11.10 33.81
N GLU A 261 -10.13 -11.59 33.55
CA GLU A 261 -10.74 -12.70 34.29
C GLU A 261 -9.93 -13.99 34.13
N ALA A 262 -9.54 -14.33 32.89
CA ALA A 262 -8.75 -15.53 32.64
C ALA A 262 -7.38 -15.50 33.31
N LEU A 263 -6.72 -14.33 33.31
CA LEU A 263 -5.46 -14.12 34.02
C LEU A 263 -5.62 -14.24 35.53
N GLN A 264 -6.68 -13.68 36.11
CA GLN A 264 -6.98 -13.83 37.54
C GLN A 264 -7.22 -15.29 37.93
N VAL A 265 -7.95 -16.06 37.11
CA VAL A 265 -8.17 -17.49 37.36
C VAL A 265 -6.87 -18.29 37.24
N ALA A 266 -6.03 -17.97 36.25
CA ALA A 266 -4.77 -18.65 36.02
C ALA A 266 -3.72 -18.36 37.12
N CYS A 267 -3.68 -17.10 37.61
CA CYS A 267 -2.64 -16.64 38.55
C CYS A 267 -3.09 -16.53 40.00
N GLY A 268 -4.37 -16.32 40.28
CA GLY A 268 -4.91 -16.13 41.64
C GLY A 268 -4.83 -17.38 42.53
N ASN A 269 -4.59 -18.55 41.94
CA ASN A 269 -4.38 -19.80 42.67
C ASN A 269 -2.93 -20.01 43.13
N VAL A 270 -2.00 -19.09 42.81
CA VAL A 270 -0.58 -19.18 43.19
C VAL A 270 -0.30 -18.53 44.56
N SER A 271 -1.32 -17.95 45.20
CA SER A 271 -1.22 -17.22 46.48
C SER A 271 -1.52 -18.06 47.73
N ARG A 272 -1.49 -19.40 47.68
CA ARG A 272 -1.74 -20.24 48.87
C ARG A 272 -0.63 -21.26 49.11
#